data_AF-A0A4R7WU78-F1
#
_entry.id   AF-A0A4R7WU78-F1
#
_cell.length_a   1.000
_cell.length_b   1.000
_cell.length_c   1.000
_cell.angle_alpha   90.00
_cell.angle_beta   90.00
_cell.angle_gamma   90.00
#
_symmetry.space_group_name_H-M   'P 1'
#
loop_
_entity.id
_entity.type
_entity.pdbx_description
1 polymer ?
#
loop_
_entity_poly.entity_id
_entity_poly.type
_entity_poly.pdbx_seq_one_letter_code
_entity_poly.pdbx_strand_id
1 'polypeptide(L)'
;MIAKKVWTRLALYLIYFACLLAYAMFHGSKYDWMDQGAMGSLSQETSMNFIEDPSGNRSVFRGVMFVVILGVQLAIMRQFSKIEALFTGVLLCIVMIAFW
;
A
#
# COMPACT_ATOMS: atom_id res chain seq x y z
N MET A 1 18.41 -25.59 13.89
CA MET A 1 17.57 -25.50 12.66
C MET A 1 16.22 -24.81 12.90
N ILE A 2 15.55 -25.04 14.04
CA ILE A 2 14.24 -24.44 14.36
C ILE A 2 14.29 -22.90 14.46
N ALA A 3 15.30 -22.35 15.16
CA ALA A 3 15.45 -20.90 15.32
C ALA A 3 15.53 -20.17 13.96
N LYS A 4 16.34 -20.68 13.02
CA LYS A 4 16.46 -20.09 11.67
C LYS A 4 15.10 -20.00 10.96
N LYS A 5 14.28 -21.05 11.06
CA LYS A 5 12.93 -21.09 10.45
C LYS A 5 11.97 -20.08 11.10
N VAL A 6 12.06 -19.89 12.41
CA VAL A 6 11.27 -18.89 13.15
C VAL A 6 11.68 -17.47 12.78
N TRP A 7 12.98 -17.21 12.65
CA TRP A 7 13.50 -15.90 12.22
C TRP A 7 13.07 -15.56 10.78
N THR A 8 13.12 -16.53 9.85
CA THR A 8 12.64 -16.31 8.48
C THR A 8 11.14 -16.00 8.45
N ARG A 9 10.34 -16.67 9.28
CA ARG A 9 8.91 -16.37 9.47
C ARG A 9 8.68 -14.94 9.90
N LEU A 10 9.34 -14.55 10.99
CA LEU A 10 9.18 -13.22 11.56
C LEU A 10 9.58 -12.14 10.54
N ALA A 11 10.70 -12.33 9.84
CA ALA A 11 11.15 -11.40 8.82
C ALA A 11 10.14 -11.27 7.67
N LEU A 12 9.59 -12.37 7.16
CA LEU A 12 8.60 -12.34 6.09
C LEU A 12 7.31 -11.64 6.51
N TYR A 13 6.81 -11.90 7.73
CA TYR A 13 5.62 -11.20 8.24
C TYR A 13 5.87 -9.72 8.47
N LEU A 14 7.04 -9.35 8.97
CA LEU A 14 7.40 -7.95 9.21
C LEU A 14 7.51 -7.19 7.87
N ILE A 15 8.17 -7.77 6.87
CA ILE A 15 8.25 -7.19 5.52
C ILE A 15 6.85 -7.07 4.91
N TYR A 16 6.04 -8.13 5.00
CA TYR A 16 4.67 -8.14 4.49
C TYR A 16 3.82 -7.02 5.09
N PHE A 17 3.84 -6.89 6.42
CA PHE A 17 3.08 -5.88 7.15
C PHE A 17 3.60 -4.47 6.88
N ALA A 18 4.92 -4.29 6.81
CA ALA A 18 5.53 -3.00 6.46
C ALA A 18 5.17 -2.56 5.04
N CYS A 19 5.14 -3.49 4.08
CA CYS A 19 4.72 -3.20 2.70
C CYS A 19 3.24 -2.85 2.63
N LEU A 20 2.36 -3.56 3.35
CA LEU A 20 0.93 -3.21 3.43
C LEU A 20 0.72 -1.83 4.07
N LEU A 21 1.45 -1.54 5.16
CA LEU A 21 1.38 -0.24 5.82
C LEU A 21 1.85 0.88 4.89
N ALA A 22 2.97 0.68 4.18
CA ALA A 22 3.45 1.63 3.18
C ALA A 22 2.42 1.80 2.06
N TYR A 23 1.85 0.72 1.53
CA TYR A 23 0.81 0.81 0.51
C TYR A 23 -0.38 1.65 0.96
N ALA A 24 -0.84 1.46 2.20
CA ALA A 24 -1.94 2.23 2.78
C ALA A 24 -1.57 3.71 3.07
N MET A 25 -0.39 3.96 3.65
CA MET A 25 0.06 5.33 3.97
C MET A 25 0.31 6.20 2.74
N PHE A 26 0.69 5.58 1.63
CA PHE A 26 0.94 6.28 0.37
C PHE A 26 -0.26 6.20 -0.58
N HIS A 27 -1.45 5.82 -0.08
CA HIS A 27 -2.72 5.97 -0.79
C HIS A 27 -3.06 7.45 -0.99
N GLY A 28 -3.64 7.81 -2.14
CA GLY A 28 -3.92 9.19 -2.50
C GLY A 28 -2.77 9.98 -3.14
N SER A 29 -3.05 11.23 -3.55
CA SER A 29 -2.03 12.16 -4.04
C SER A 29 -1.26 12.79 -2.88
N LYS A 30 -0.07 13.34 -3.16
CA LYS A 30 0.72 14.11 -2.18
C LYS A 30 -0.06 15.30 -1.60
N TYR A 31 -1.09 15.75 -2.31
CA TYR A 31 -1.87 16.94 -2.02
C TYR A 31 -3.34 16.63 -1.73
N ASP A 32 -3.73 15.37 -1.46
CA ASP A 32 -5.13 15.05 -1.11
C ASP A 32 -5.60 15.78 0.15
N TRP A 33 -4.67 16.10 1.06
CA TRP A 33 -4.95 16.94 2.24
C TRP A 33 -5.12 18.43 1.91
N MET A 34 -4.64 18.87 0.73
CA MET A 34 -4.85 20.21 0.19
C MET A 34 -6.08 20.28 -0.70
N ASP A 35 -6.73 19.16 -1.02
CA ASP A 35 -7.90 19.17 -1.90
C ASP A 35 -9.03 19.95 -1.22
N GLN A 36 -9.29 21.14 -1.74
CA GLN A 36 -10.08 22.18 -1.10
C GLN A 36 -11.60 21.96 -1.26
N GLY A 37 -12.07 20.71 -1.29
CA GLY A 37 -13.49 20.42 -1.09
C GLY A 37 -14.04 21.01 0.22
N ALA A 38 -13.16 21.34 1.17
CA ALA A 38 -13.46 22.05 2.42
C ALA A 38 -13.10 23.55 2.42
N MET A 39 -12.47 24.09 1.37
CA MET A 39 -12.04 25.50 1.29
C MET A 39 -12.41 26.12 -0.07
N GLY A 40 -13.67 26.50 -0.25
CA GLY A 40 -13.98 27.55 -1.21
C GLY A 40 -15.08 27.24 -2.19
N SER A 41 -16.31 27.48 -1.74
CA SER A 41 -17.33 28.20 -2.51
C SER A 41 -16.90 29.63 -2.91
N LEU A 42 -15.60 29.90 -3.02
CA LEU A 42 -15.01 31.21 -3.24
C LEU A 42 -14.17 31.17 -4.52
N SER A 43 -14.73 31.83 -5.53
CA SER A 43 -14.11 32.32 -6.76
C SER A 43 -13.80 31.29 -7.86
N GLN A 44 -14.84 31.09 -8.68
CA GLN A 44 -14.84 30.50 -10.01
C GLN A 44 -13.99 31.26 -11.07
N GLU A 45 -13.09 32.18 -10.71
CA GLU A 45 -12.42 33.04 -11.69
C GLU A 45 -10.89 33.07 -11.67
N THR A 46 -10.22 32.37 -10.75
CA THR A 46 -8.77 32.19 -10.89
C THR A 46 -8.48 30.72 -11.05
N SER A 47 -8.59 30.25 -12.30
CA SER A 47 -7.88 29.09 -12.80
C SER A 47 -6.37 29.36 -12.70
N MET A 48 -5.85 29.44 -11.47
CA MET A 48 -4.53 28.92 -11.21
C MET A 48 -4.65 27.45 -11.56
N ASN A 49 -4.30 27.14 -12.80
CA ASN A 49 -3.83 25.81 -13.16
C ASN A 49 -2.78 25.48 -12.11
N PHE A 50 -3.20 24.80 -11.04
CA PHE A 50 -2.31 23.99 -10.24
C PHE A 50 -1.66 23.13 -11.31
N ILE A 51 -0.42 23.46 -11.63
CA ILE A 51 0.45 22.61 -12.43
C ILE A 51 0.51 21.36 -11.59
N GLU A 52 -0.40 20.43 -11.88
CA GLU A 52 -0.48 19.14 -11.25
C GLU A 52 0.74 18.41 -11.77
N ASP A 53 1.86 18.63 -11.10
CA ASP A 53 3.13 18.06 -11.48
C ASP A 53 2.96 16.54 -11.43
N PRO A 54 3.03 15.83 -12.58
CA PRO A 54 2.87 14.39 -12.61
C PRO A 54 3.94 13.68 -11.77
N SER A 55 5.00 14.38 -11.34
CA SER A 55 5.98 13.90 -10.37
C SER A 55 5.38 13.54 -9.00
N GLY A 56 4.21 14.08 -8.66
CA GLY A 56 3.48 13.80 -7.41
C GLY A 56 2.67 12.50 -7.43
N ASN A 57 2.57 11.82 -8.58
CA ASN A 57 1.73 10.65 -8.74
C ASN A 57 2.40 9.40 -8.13
N ARG A 58 1.94 9.01 -6.94
CA ARG A 58 2.45 7.86 -6.18
C ARG A 58 1.97 6.51 -6.72
N SER A 59 1.24 6.50 -7.83
CA SER A 59 0.72 5.29 -8.47
C SER A 59 1.84 4.30 -8.85
N VAL A 60 2.98 4.77 -9.35
CA VAL A 60 4.14 3.91 -9.66
C VAL A 60 4.69 3.25 -8.40
N PHE A 61 4.86 4.00 -7.32
CA PHE A 61 5.32 3.47 -6.03
C PHE A 61 4.33 2.44 -5.47
N ARG A 62 3.04 2.74 -5.49
CA ARG A 62 1.97 1.81 -5.07
C ARG A 62 1.95 0.55 -5.92
N GLY A 63 2.14 0.67 -7.24
CA GLY A 63 2.25 -0.46 -8.16
C GLY A 63 3.46 -1.35 -7.84
N VAL A 64 4.63 -0.76 -7.60
CA VAL A 64 5.83 -1.51 -7.17
C VAL A 64 5.59 -2.20 -5.82
N MET A 65 5.02 -1.50 -4.85
CA MET A 65 4.68 -2.09 -3.55
C MET A 65 3.70 -3.26 -3.69
N PHE A 66 2.68 -3.12 -4.53
CA PHE A 66 1.73 -4.19 -4.80
C PHE A 66 2.42 -5.45 -5.38
N VAL A 67 3.32 -5.27 -6.35
CA VAL A 67 4.11 -6.38 -6.93
C VAL A 67 4.99 -7.05 -5.86
N VAL A 68 5.64 -6.26 -4.99
CA VAL A 68 6.44 -6.79 -3.88
C VAL A 68 5.56 -7.58 -2.90
N ILE A 69 4.39 -7.05 -2.53
CA ILE A 69 3.44 -7.72 -1.64
C ILE A 69 2.97 -9.05 -2.24
N LEU A 70 2.68 -9.11 -3.54
CA LEU A 70 2.36 -10.36 -4.22
C LEU A 70 3.52 -11.35 -4.18
N GLY A 71 4.75 -10.89 -4.40
CA GLY A 71 5.96 -11.72 -4.28
C GLY A 71 6.12 -12.32 -2.88
N VAL A 72 5.92 -11.52 -1.85
CA VAL A 72 5.96 -11.97 -0.45
C VAL A 72 4.81 -12.93 -0.15
N GLN A 73 3.61 -12.66 -0.67
CA GLN A 73 2.44 -13.54 -0.51
C GLN A 73 2.68 -14.92 -1.15
N LEU A 74 3.30 -14.97 -2.33
CA LEU A 74 3.71 -16.23 -2.97
C LEU A 74 4.76 -16.99 -2.15
N ALA A 75 5.72 -16.27 -1.54
CA ALA A 75 6.71 -16.88 -0.66
C ALA A 75 6.05 -17.47 0.60
N ILE A 76 5.08 -16.75 1.18
CA ILE A 76 4.25 -17.22 2.31
C ILE A 76 3.48 -18.47 1.91
N MET A 77 2.80 -18.47 0.75
CA MET A 77 2.07 -19.65 0.25
C MET A 77 2.96 -20.89 0.06
N ARG A 78 4.22 -20.68 -0.35
CA ARG A 78 5.17 -21.78 -0.59
C ARG A 78 5.81 -22.32 0.69
N GLN A 79 6.07 -21.47 1.68
CA GLN A 79 6.84 -21.84 2.87
C GLN A 79 5.99 -22.09 4.12
N PHE A 80 4.75 -21.58 4.16
CA PHE A 80 3.88 -21.60 5.34
C PHE A 80 2.62 -22.44 5.17
N SER A 81 1.88 -22.60 6.27
CA SER A 81 0.66 -23.40 6.28
C SER A 81 -0.44 -22.73 5.45
N LYS A 82 -1.34 -23.53 4.89
CA LYS A 82 -2.51 -23.05 4.11
C LYS A 82 -3.36 -22.04 4.89
N ILE A 83 -3.43 -22.20 6.22
CA ILE A 83 -4.16 -21.29 7.11
C ILE A 83 -3.48 -19.92 7.19
N GLU A 84 -2.16 -19.88 7.35
CA GLU A 84 -1.40 -18.62 7.41
C GLU A 84 -1.46 -17.87 6.08
N ALA A 85 -1.36 -18.61 4.97
CA ALA A 85 -1.55 -18.07 3.62
C ALA A 85 -2.96 -17.51 3.41
N LEU A 86 -3.99 -18.17 3.95
CA LEU A 86 -5.37 -17.68 3.89
C LEU A 86 -5.53 -16.37 4.66
N PHE A 87 -5.07 -16.30 5.92
CA PHE A 87 -5.18 -15.08 6.73
C PHE A 87 -4.44 -13.89 6.11
N THR A 88 -3.22 -14.09 5.65
CA THR A 88 -2.44 -13.05 4.97
C THR A 88 -3.10 -12.62 3.66
N GLY A 89 -3.65 -13.56 2.89
CA GLY A 89 -4.37 -13.26 1.65
C GLY A 89 -5.67 -12.50 1.88
N VAL A 90 -6.44 -12.87 2.90
CA VAL A 90 -7.64 -12.12 3.31
C VAL A 90 -7.27 -10.70 3.72
N LEU A 91 -6.19 -10.53 4.51
CA LEU A 91 -5.69 -9.21 4.88
C LEU A 91 -5.29 -8.38 3.64
N LEU A 92 -4.64 -8.99 2.66
CA LEU A 92 -4.32 -8.33 1.38
C LEU A 92 -5.58 -7.81 0.71
N CYS A 93 -6.58 -8.67 0.53
CA CYS A 93 -7.84 -8.31 -0.12
C CYS A 93 -8.54 -7.15 0.61
N ILE A 94 -8.58 -7.19 1.95
CA ILE A 94 -9.16 -6.12 2.77
C ILE A 94 -8.42 -4.81 2.52
N VAL A 95 -7.08 -4.81 2.54
CA VAL A 95 -6.27 -3.61 2.30
C VAL A 95 -6.46 -3.09 0.86
N MET A 96 -6.54 -3.98 -0.13
CA MET A 96 -6.81 -3.57 -1.51
C MET A 96 -8.18 -2.93 -1.69
N ILE A 97 -9.22 -3.46 -1.03
CA ILE A 97 -10.57 -2.89 -1.11
C ILE A 97 -10.64 -1.54 -0.38
N ALA A 98 -10.01 -1.44 0.80
CA ALA A 98 -10.02 -0.21 1.59
C ALA A 98 -9.19 0.92 0.98
N PHE A 99 -8.09 0.57 0.29
CA PHE A 99 -7.12 1.49 -0.27
C PHE A 99 -6.90 1.23 -1.77
N TRP A 100 -7.97 1.01 -2.52
CA TRP A 100 -7.92 0.92 -3.98
C TRP A 100 -7.58 2.29 -4.59
#